data_AF-A0A9P5SYT2-F1
#
_entry.id   AF-A0A9P5SYT2-F1
#
_cell.length_a   1.000
_cell.length_b   1.000
_cell.length_c   1.000
_cell.angle_alpha   90.00
_cell.angle_beta   90.00
_cell.angle_gamma   90.00
#
_symmetry.space_group_name_H-M   'P 1'
#
loop_
_entity.id
_entity.type
_entity.pdbx_description
1 polymer ?
#
loop_
_entity_poly.entity_id
_entity_poly.type
_entity_poly.pdbx_seq_one_letter_code
_entity_poly.pdbx_strand_id
1 'polypeptide(L)'
;MATPSPTRPSTPGTPTASNTARDVFEFDEHGFAKAGEDDKSSNPPSNSKQELFVFQWLAAVERELKRCGHDIFRIMQPNLERQLLKLISMPVPKPRHPTRRLIARCFLSLYVRGNSSTLYDTIKILQSLIESAGKGMGDKDVKL
;
A
#
# COMPACT_ATOMS: atom_id res chain seq x y z
N MET A 1 1.68 -34.82 -54.70
CA MET A 1 1.31 -35.47 -53.42
C MET A 1 2.14 -34.85 -52.31
N ALA A 2 1.54 -34.72 -51.13
CA ALA A 2 1.88 -33.85 -49.99
C ALA A 2 3.34 -33.81 -49.50
N THR A 3 3.76 -32.66 -48.97
CA THR A 3 4.33 -32.55 -47.60
C THR A 3 4.07 -31.14 -47.01
N PRO A 4 3.64 -31.03 -45.73
CA PRO A 4 3.32 -29.77 -45.06
C PRO A 4 4.52 -29.14 -44.33
N SER A 5 4.59 -27.81 -44.32
CA SER A 5 5.53 -27.02 -43.50
C SER A 5 5.21 -27.14 -42.00
N PRO A 6 6.22 -27.17 -41.12
CA PRO A 6 6.01 -27.30 -39.69
C PRO A 6 5.50 -26.00 -39.06
N THR A 7 4.38 -26.13 -38.36
CA THR A 7 3.77 -25.16 -37.45
C THR A 7 4.80 -24.60 -36.46
N ARG A 8 5.05 -23.29 -36.51
CA ARG A 8 5.71 -22.59 -35.39
C ARG A 8 4.64 -22.34 -34.31
N PRO A 9 4.82 -22.84 -33.07
CA PRO A 9 3.92 -22.49 -31.98
C PRO A 9 4.05 -20.99 -31.68
N SER A 10 2.91 -20.31 -31.69
CA SER A 10 2.74 -18.97 -31.15
C SER A 10 3.09 -19.02 -29.67
N THR A 11 4.25 -18.50 -29.29
CA THR A 11 4.59 -18.24 -27.90
C THR A 11 3.53 -17.28 -27.32
N PRO A 12 2.86 -17.60 -26.20
CA PRO A 12 2.01 -16.65 -25.51
C PRO A 12 2.87 -15.48 -25.03
N GLY A 13 2.70 -14.32 -25.67
CA GLY A 13 3.37 -13.09 -25.30
C GLY A 13 2.95 -12.65 -23.90
N THR A 14 3.92 -12.72 -22.99
CA THR A 14 4.27 -11.70 -21.99
C THR A 14 3.10 -11.00 -21.27
N PRO A 15 2.95 -11.17 -19.93
CA PRO A 15 2.06 -10.32 -19.16
C PRO A 15 2.52 -8.86 -19.28
N THR A 16 1.66 -8.04 -19.84
CA THR A 16 1.77 -6.58 -19.92
C THR A 16 2.14 -6.00 -18.54
N ALA A 17 3.39 -5.56 -18.38
CA ALA A 17 3.96 -5.03 -17.14
C ALA A 17 3.19 -3.84 -16.51
N SER A 18 2.24 -3.25 -17.26
CA SER A 18 1.37 -2.16 -16.81
C SER A 18 0.32 -2.60 -15.77
N ASN A 19 -0.20 -3.83 -15.85
CA ASN A 19 -1.18 -4.31 -14.86
C ASN A 19 -0.52 -4.66 -13.53
N THR A 20 0.66 -5.27 -13.56
CA THR A 20 1.39 -5.69 -12.35
C THR A 20 1.73 -4.53 -11.42
N ALA A 21 2.03 -3.35 -11.96
CA ALA A 21 2.34 -2.18 -11.15
C ALA A 21 1.11 -1.67 -10.37
N ARG A 22 -0.10 -1.77 -10.95
CA ARG A 22 -1.34 -1.38 -10.27
C ARG A 22 -1.68 -2.32 -9.13
N ASP A 23 -1.50 -3.62 -9.35
CA ASP A 23 -1.76 -4.66 -8.35
C ASP A 23 -0.88 -4.48 -7.10
N VAL A 24 0.36 -3.98 -7.26
CA VAL A 24 1.26 -3.70 -6.12
C VAL A 24 0.74 -2.57 -5.23
N PHE A 25 -0.01 -1.62 -5.79
CA PHE A 25 -0.58 -0.51 -5.04
C PHE A 25 -1.92 -0.86 -4.36
N GLU A 26 -2.42 -2.08 -4.55
CA GLU A 26 -3.59 -2.55 -3.84
C GLU A 26 -3.14 -3.23 -2.53
N PHE A 27 -3.70 -2.79 -1.40
CA PHE A 27 -3.42 -3.40 -0.12
C PHE A 27 -4.25 -4.66 0.05
N ASP A 28 -3.60 -5.80 0.25
CA ASP A 28 -4.27 -7.07 0.47
C ASP A 28 -4.80 -7.17 1.92
N GLU A 29 -6.07 -6.80 2.09
CA GLU A 29 -6.78 -6.87 3.36
C GLU A 29 -6.98 -8.30 3.87
N HIS A 30 -7.13 -9.27 2.95
CA HIS A 30 -7.33 -10.68 3.30
C HIS A 30 -6.04 -11.29 3.86
N GLY A 31 -4.91 -11.02 3.21
CA GLY A 31 -3.58 -11.42 3.69
C GLY A 31 -3.25 -10.78 5.05
N PHE A 32 -3.61 -9.52 5.25
CA PHE A 32 -3.45 -8.83 6.53
C PHE A 32 -4.31 -9.42 7.65
N ALA A 33 -5.57 -9.76 7.38
CA ALA A 33 -6.48 -10.39 8.34
C ALA A 33 -5.97 -11.78 8.77
N LYS A 34 -5.57 -12.59 7.79
CA LYS A 34 -4.98 -13.92 8.03
C LYS A 34 -3.70 -13.84 8.87
N ALA A 35 -2.82 -12.88 8.57
CA ALA A 35 -1.61 -12.65 9.35
C ALA A 35 -1.90 -12.29 10.82
N GLY A 36 -3.08 -11.70 11.11
CA GLY A 36 -3.54 -11.44 12.47
C GLY A 36 -4.10 -12.65 13.19
N GLU A 37 -4.86 -13.49 12.48
CA GLU A 37 -5.38 -14.76 13.02
C GLU A 37 -4.23 -15.73 13.38
N ASP A 38 -3.24 -15.85 12.49
CA ASP A 38 -2.04 -16.67 12.68
C ASP A 38 -1.16 -16.20 13.86
N ASP A 39 -1.30 -14.94 14.28
CA ASP A 39 -0.53 -14.36 15.40
C ASP A 39 -1.32 -14.42 16.72
N LYS A 40 -2.65 -14.30 16.69
CA LYS A 40 -3.52 -14.59 17.85
C LYS A 40 -3.40 -16.02 18.36
N SER A 41 -3.12 -16.97 17.47
CA SER A 41 -2.88 -18.37 17.85
C SER A 41 -1.49 -18.59 18.47
N SER A 42 -0.59 -17.61 18.41
CA SER A 42 0.73 -17.70 19.05
C SER A 42 0.65 -17.26 20.52
N ASN A 43 1.45 -17.90 21.38
CA ASN A 43 1.51 -17.58 22.81
C ASN A 43 2.89 -17.00 23.14
N PRO A 44 3.03 -15.70 23.51
CA PRO A 44 1.98 -14.68 23.66
C PRO A 44 1.48 -14.11 22.32
N PRO A 45 0.23 -13.60 22.26
CA PRO A 45 -0.30 -12.99 21.05
C PRO A 45 0.53 -11.76 20.69
N SER A 46 1.23 -11.82 19.57
CA SER A 46 1.96 -10.68 19.03
C SER A 46 1.17 -10.08 17.85
N ASN A 47 1.58 -8.93 17.35
CA ASN A 47 1.08 -8.42 16.08
C ASN A 47 2.23 -8.33 15.06
N SER A 48 3.28 -9.13 15.27
CA SER A 48 4.53 -9.04 14.53
C SER A 48 4.38 -9.50 13.08
N LYS A 49 3.56 -10.52 12.82
CA LYS A 49 3.27 -10.96 11.44
C LYS A 49 2.52 -9.88 10.64
N GLN A 50 1.51 -9.26 11.25
CA GLN A 50 0.77 -8.15 10.62
C GLN A 50 1.67 -6.95 10.35
N GLU A 51 2.56 -6.62 11.29
CA GLU A 51 3.51 -5.53 11.12
C GLU A 51 4.49 -5.81 9.97
N LEU A 52 5.03 -7.03 9.90
CA LEU A 52 5.91 -7.45 8.81
C LEU A 52 5.19 -7.43 7.47
N PHE A 53 3.91 -7.84 7.42
CA PHE A 53 3.10 -7.79 6.22
C PHE A 53 2.96 -6.36 5.68
N VAL A 54 2.57 -5.42 6.55
CA VAL A 54 2.47 -4.00 6.19
C VAL A 54 3.82 -3.44 5.74
N PHE A 55 4.90 -3.77 6.46
CA PHE A 55 6.25 -3.34 6.11
C PHE A 55 6.67 -3.86 4.72
N GLN A 56 6.44 -5.14 4.45
CA GLN A 56 6.80 -5.78 3.19
C GLN A 56 6.03 -5.18 2.01
N TRP A 57 4.74 -4.91 2.19
CA TRP A 57 3.91 -4.23 1.20
C TRP A 57 4.38 -2.79 0.96
N LEU A 58 4.61 -2.00 2.02
CA LEU A 58 5.13 -0.63 1.90
C LEU A 58 6.48 -0.58 1.17
N ALA A 59 7.36 -1.55 1.42
CA ALA A 59 8.64 -1.65 0.72
C ALA A 59 8.47 -2.03 -0.77
N ALA A 60 7.44 -2.79 -1.12
CA ALA A 60 7.09 -3.05 -2.51
C ALA A 60 6.54 -1.78 -3.19
N VAL A 61 5.61 -1.09 -2.53
CA VAL A 61 5.05 0.19 -2.98
C VAL A 61 6.14 1.25 -3.18
N GLU A 62 7.08 1.42 -2.24
CA GLU A 62 8.18 2.39 -2.37
C GLU A 62 9.05 2.10 -3.60
N ARG A 63 9.36 0.83 -3.85
CA ARG A 63 10.13 0.41 -5.03
C ARG A 63 9.36 0.66 -6.32
N GLU A 64 8.06 0.38 -6.32
CA GLU A 64 7.21 0.61 -7.47
C GLU A 64 7.03 2.09 -7.77
N LEU A 65 6.81 2.92 -6.75
CA LEU A 65 6.75 4.38 -6.88
C LEU A 65 8.03 4.94 -7.52
N LYS A 66 9.21 4.38 -7.25
CA LYS A 66 10.44 4.84 -7.92
C LYS A 66 10.52 4.42 -9.39
N ARG A 67 9.92 3.30 -9.76
CA ARG A 67 9.95 2.72 -11.11
C ARG A 67 8.83 3.22 -12.01
N CYS A 68 7.69 3.59 -11.43
CA CYS A 68 6.46 3.87 -12.14
C CYS A 68 6.48 5.21 -12.90
N GLY A 69 5.80 5.25 -14.05
CA GLY A 69 5.67 6.45 -14.89
C GLY A 69 4.64 7.45 -14.36
N HIS A 70 4.76 8.72 -14.79
CA HIS A 70 3.96 9.84 -14.27
C HIS A 70 2.44 9.66 -14.47
N ASP A 71 2.00 9.04 -15.58
CA ASP A 71 0.59 8.80 -15.86
C ASP A 71 -0.07 7.83 -14.88
N ILE A 72 0.65 6.76 -14.53
CA ILE A 72 0.17 5.76 -13.56
C ILE A 72 0.13 6.36 -12.16
N PHE A 73 1.15 7.17 -11.82
CA PHE A 73 1.18 7.94 -10.57
C PHE A 73 -0.10 8.74 -10.35
N ARG A 74 -0.51 9.52 -11.36
CA ARG A 74 -1.69 10.38 -11.26
C ARG A 74 -2.98 9.60 -11.03
N ILE A 75 -3.08 8.39 -11.60
CA ILE A 75 -4.26 7.52 -11.46
C ILE A 75 -4.29 6.85 -10.08
N MET A 76 -3.13 6.39 -9.57
CA MET A 76 -3.05 5.60 -8.33
C MET A 76 -2.93 6.45 -7.07
N GLN A 77 -2.44 7.70 -7.19
CA GLN A 77 -2.23 8.60 -6.07
C GLN A 77 -3.41 8.71 -5.08
N PRO A 78 -4.66 8.99 -5.50
CA PRO A 78 -5.77 9.12 -4.55
C PRO A 78 -6.09 7.80 -3.81
N ASN A 79 -5.80 6.65 -4.42
CA ASN A 79 -5.98 5.36 -3.77
C ASN A 79 -4.89 5.15 -2.70
N LEU A 80 -3.63 5.38 -3.06
CA LEU A 80 -2.49 5.27 -2.15
C LEU A 80 -2.56 6.24 -0.97
N GLU A 81 -3.00 7.47 -1.19
CA GLU A 81 -3.19 8.46 -0.11
C GLU A 81 -4.17 7.92 0.94
N ARG A 82 -5.33 7.40 0.51
CA ARG A 82 -6.32 6.80 1.42
C ARG A 82 -5.77 5.59 2.17
N GLN A 83 -5.07 4.70 1.48
CA GLN A 83 -4.48 3.51 2.11
C GLN A 83 -3.40 3.87 3.13
N LEU A 84 -2.49 4.80 2.79
CA LEU A 84 -1.45 5.25 3.71
C LEU A 84 -2.04 5.95 4.94
N LEU A 85 -3.10 6.76 4.77
CA LEU A 85 -3.83 7.37 5.88
C LEU A 85 -4.51 6.32 6.76
N LYS A 86 -5.15 5.31 6.16
CA LYS A 86 -5.73 4.17 6.88
C LYS A 86 -4.69 3.43 7.72
N LEU A 87 -3.51 3.17 7.15
CA LEU A 87 -2.40 2.50 7.86
C LEU A 87 -1.85 3.33 9.04
N ILE A 88 -1.87 4.67 8.95
CA ILE A 88 -1.46 5.54 10.07
C ILE A 88 -2.53 5.52 11.18
N SER A 89 -3.81 5.49 10.79
CA SER A 89 -4.96 5.50 11.71
C SER A 89 -5.20 4.15 12.40
N MET A 90 -4.68 3.05 11.83
CA MET A 90 -4.90 1.72 12.34
C MET A 90 -4.41 1.53 13.79
N PRO A 91 -5.29 1.07 14.71
CA PRO A 91 -4.92 0.84 16.10
C PRO A 91 -4.01 -0.38 16.28
N VAL A 92 -4.12 -1.37 15.38
CA VAL A 92 -3.38 -2.64 15.42
C VAL A 92 -3.00 -3.05 14.00
N PRO A 93 -1.72 -3.38 13.71
CA PRO A 93 -0.53 -3.20 14.54
C PRO A 93 -0.16 -1.73 14.65
N LYS A 94 0.19 -1.27 15.86
CA LYS A 94 0.65 0.11 16.06
C LYS A 94 1.93 0.33 15.24
N PRO A 95 1.94 1.27 14.27
CA PRO A 95 3.10 1.44 13.40
C PRO A 95 4.36 1.71 14.23
N ARG A 96 5.39 0.85 14.15
CA ARG A 96 6.67 1.12 14.82
C ARG A 96 7.53 2.05 13.96
N HIS A 97 8.65 2.49 14.54
CA HIS A 97 9.59 3.41 13.92
C HIS A 97 9.95 3.07 12.45
N PRO A 98 10.30 1.82 12.07
CA PRO A 98 10.64 1.50 10.67
C PRO A 98 9.46 1.68 9.70
N THR A 99 8.26 1.23 10.08
CA THR A 99 7.04 1.35 9.27
C THR A 99 6.64 2.81 9.08
N ARG A 100 6.71 3.64 10.14
CA ARG A 100 6.45 5.09 10.04
C ARG A 100 7.41 5.77 9.06
N ARG A 101 8.70 5.40 9.09
CA ARG A 101 9.70 5.95 8.18
C ARG A 101 9.41 5.59 6.72
N LEU A 102 8.95 4.37 6.46
CA LEU A 102 8.56 3.96 5.10
C LEU A 102 7.32 4.72 4.62
N ILE A 103 6.29 4.84 5.45
CA ILE A 103 5.07 5.60 5.11
C ILE A 103 5.42 7.03 4.71
N ALA A 104 6.26 7.71 5.51
CA ALA A 104 6.71 9.07 5.21
C ALA A 104 7.46 9.16 3.85
N ARG A 105 8.28 8.16 3.52
CA ARG A 105 8.99 8.10 2.23
C ARG A 105 8.04 7.85 1.05
N CYS A 106 6.99 7.06 1.24
CA CYS A 106 5.95 6.87 0.24
C CYS A 106 5.19 8.18 -0.02
N PHE A 107 4.75 8.89 1.03
CA PHE A 107 4.13 10.21 0.88
C PHE A 107 5.05 11.24 0.20
N LEU A 108 6.32 11.29 0.58
CA LEU A 108 7.30 12.16 -0.07
C LEU A 108 7.40 11.85 -1.56
N SER A 109 7.52 10.57 -1.92
CA SER A 109 7.62 10.13 -3.32
C SER A 109 6.35 10.43 -4.11
N LEU A 110 5.18 10.33 -3.47
CA LEU A 110 3.89 10.68 -4.06
C LEU A 110 3.77 12.16 -4.39
N TYR A 111 4.11 13.05 -3.45
CA TYR A 111 3.92 14.49 -3.65
C TYR A 111 5.04 15.19 -4.41
N VAL A 112 6.26 14.63 -4.42
CA VAL A 112 7.37 15.20 -5.21
C VAL A 112 7.23 14.90 -6.70
N ARG A 113 6.67 13.74 -7.06
CA ARG A 113 6.54 13.30 -8.47
C ARG A 113 5.12 13.34 -9.00
N GLY A 114 4.13 13.26 -8.12
CA GLY A 114 2.70 13.28 -8.44
C GLY A 114 2.10 14.67 -8.33
N ASN A 115 0.79 14.71 -8.09
CA ASN A 115 0.04 15.95 -7.99
C ASN A 115 0.06 16.49 -6.55
N SER A 116 0.58 17.69 -6.34
CA SER A 116 0.62 18.32 -5.01
C SER A 116 -0.71 18.96 -4.59
N SER A 117 -1.75 18.98 -5.43
CA SER A 117 -3.01 19.67 -5.11
C SER A 117 -3.74 19.07 -3.90
N THR A 118 -3.61 17.76 -3.66
CA THR A 118 -4.24 17.01 -2.55
C THR A 118 -3.40 17.02 -1.27
N LEU A 119 -2.21 17.62 -1.29
CA LEU A 119 -1.30 17.66 -0.14
C LEU A 119 -1.91 18.43 1.03
N TYR A 120 -2.55 19.57 0.75
CA TYR A 120 -3.15 20.39 1.80
C TYR A 120 -4.29 19.66 2.53
N ASP A 121 -5.15 18.97 1.77
CA ASP A 121 -6.24 18.17 2.34
C ASP A 121 -5.69 17.00 3.16
N THR A 122 -4.64 16.35 2.68
CA THR A 122 -3.98 15.25 3.40
C THR A 122 -3.34 15.74 4.71
N ILE A 123 -2.71 16.91 4.72
CA ILE A 123 -2.18 17.53 5.94
C ILE A 123 -3.32 17.84 6.92
N LYS A 124 -4.46 18.37 6.45
CA LYS A 124 -5.63 18.61 7.30
C LYS A 124 -6.14 17.34 7.95
N ILE A 125 -6.23 16.24 7.20
CA ILE A 125 -6.64 14.94 7.73
C ILE A 125 -5.65 14.46 8.80
N LEU A 126 -4.34 14.57 8.55
CA LEU A 126 -3.30 14.21 9.52
C LEU A 126 -3.36 15.08 10.78
N GLN A 127 -3.60 16.38 10.66
CA GLN A 127 -3.78 17.29 11.80
C GLN A 127 -5.01 16.88 12.63
N SER A 128 -6.13 16.61 11.98
CA SER A 128 -7.34 16.11 12.64
C SER A 128 -7.10 14.78 13.37
N LEU A 129 -6.31 13.87 12.78
CA LEU A 129 -5.91 12.61 13.40
C LEU A 129 -5.05 12.82 14.65
N ILE A 130 -4.14 13.81 14.64
CA ILE A 130 -3.32 14.15 15.81
C ILE A 130 -4.17 14.76 16.93
N GLU A 131 -5.09 15.67 16.57
CA GLU A 131 -6.01 16.28 17.54
C GLU A 131 -6.93 15.24 18.20
N SER A 132 -7.41 14.27 17.43
CA SER A 132 -8.22 13.17 17.96
C SER A 132 -7.39 12.17 18.78
N ALA A 133 -6.14 11.90 18.39
CA ALA A 133 -5.24 11.04 19.16
C ALA A 133 -4.76 11.69 20.48
N GLY A 134 -4.61 13.02 20.51
CA GLY A 134 -4.21 13.79 21.71
C GLY A 134 -5.34 13.96 22.74
N LYS A 135 -6.60 13.91 22.29
CA LYS A 135 -7.79 13.86 23.16
C LYS A 135 -8.18 12.40 23.36
N GLY A 136 -7.53 11.70 24.29
CA GLY A 136 -7.72 10.27 24.50
C GLY A 136 -9.18 9.81 24.52
N MET A 137 -9.62 9.16 23.44
CA MET A 137 -10.74 8.19 23.33
C MET A 137 -10.69 7.70 21.87
N GLY A 138 -10.47 6.43 21.59
CA GLY A 138 -11.54 5.44 21.66
C GLY A 138 -12.40 5.56 20.40
N ASP A 139 -12.08 4.74 19.39
CA ASP A 139 -12.98 4.28 18.33
C ASP A 139 -13.98 5.34 17.82
N LYS A 140 -13.48 6.27 17.02
CA LYS A 140 -14.37 7.08 16.18
C LYS A 140 -13.86 6.98 14.76
N ASP A 141 -14.59 6.21 13.96
CA ASP A 141 -14.45 6.13 12.51
C ASP A 141 -14.23 7.53 11.93
N VAL A 142 -12.97 7.82 11.62
CA VAL A 142 -12.61 8.94 10.76
C VAL A 142 -13.09 8.53 9.38
N LYS A 143 -14.24 9.08 8.98
CA LYS A 143 -14.85 8.85 7.68
C LYS A 143 -13.94 9.45 6.60
N LEU A 144 -13.06 8.59 6.07
CA LEU A 144 -12.17 8.85 4.93
C LEU A 144 -12.94 8.93 3.62
#